data_AF-A0A4Q3FSK5-F1
#
_entry.id   AF-A0A4Q3FSK5-F1
#
_cell.length_a   1.000
_cell.length_b   1.000
_cell.length_c   1.000
_cell.angle_alpha   90.00
_cell.angle_beta   90.00
_cell.angle_gamma   90.00
#
_symmetry.space_group_name_H-M   'P 1'
#
loop_
_entity.id
_entity.type
_entity.pdbx_description
1 polymer ?
#
loop_
_entity_poly.entity_id
_entity_poly.type
_entity_poly.pdbx_seq_one_letter_code
_entity_poly.pdbx_strand_id
1 'polypeptide(L)' 'DRAKKVYEGFEPLVAADIAETIWFVVSRPAHVNINDLTIMPTAQANAVNFARK' A
#
# COMPACT_ATOMS: atom_id res chain seq x y z
N ASP A 1 14.07 -13.47 -9.14
CA ASP A 1 12.98 -14.31 -9.72
C ASP A 1 11.92 -14.79 -8.74
N ARG A 2 12.26 -15.25 -7.53
CA ARG A 2 11.26 -15.67 -6.52
C ARG A 2 10.25 -14.59 -6.12
N ALA A 3 10.68 -13.33 -5.99
CA ALA A 3 9.80 -12.23 -5.57
C ALA A 3 8.68 -11.95 -6.59
N LYS A 4 8.98 -12.02 -7.89
CA LYS A 4 7.99 -11.80 -8.95
C LYS A 4 6.83 -12.80 -8.87
N LYS A 5 7.13 -14.07 -8.57
CA LYS A 5 6.13 -15.14 -8.41
C LYS A 5 5.14 -14.90 -7.28
N VAL A 6 5.51 -14.13 -6.25
CA VAL A 6 4.62 -13.84 -5.11
C VAL A 6 3.49 -12.89 -5.50
N TYR A 7 3.74 -12.02 -6.47
CA TYR A 7 2.81 -11.00 -6.95
C TYR A 7 2.03 -11.42 -8.20
N GLU A 8 2.24 -12.64 -8.71
CA GLU A 8 1.47 -13.16 -9.83
C GLU A 8 -0.03 -13.27 -9.46
N GLY A 9 -0.89 -12.83 -10.39
CA GLY A 9 -2.35 -12.95 -10.27
C GLY A 9 -3.05 -11.75 -9.61
N PHE A 10 -2.36 -10.68 -9.24
CA PHE A 10 -2.98 -9.44 -8.75
C PHE A 10 -2.08 -8.22 -8.95
N GLU A 11 -2.64 -7.01 -8.77
CA GLU A 11 -1.88 -5.76 -8.80
C GLU A 11 -1.42 -5.41 -7.37
N PRO A 12 -0.10 -5.46 -7.07
CA PRO A 12 0.42 -5.09 -5.76
C PRO A 12 0.59 -3.56 -5.63
N LEU A 13 0.83 -3.09 -4.40
CA LEU A 13 1.37 -1.74 -4.23
C LEU A 13 2.79 -1.69 -4.80
N VAL A 14 3.12 -0.57 -5.44
CA VAL A 14 4.45 -0.25 -5.94
C VAL A 14 5.09 0.87 -5.13
N ALA A 15 6.39 1.08 -5.33
CA ALA A 15 7.14 2.10 -4.60
C ALA A 15 6.55 3.52 -4.77
N ALA A 16 5.95 3.82 -5.92
CA ALA A 16 5.31 5.09 -6.20
C ALA A 16 4.11 5.35 -5.26
N ASP A 17 3.29 4.33 -5.00
CA ASP A 17 2.10 4.46 -4.13
C ASP A 17 2.50 4.84 -2.69
N ILE A 18 3.60 4.25 -2.20
CA ILE A 18 4.14 4.54 -0.87
C ILE A 18 4.75 5.94 -0.82
N ALA A 19 5.48 6.35 -1.86
CA ALA A 19 6.05 7.69 -1.94
C ALA A 19 4.96 8.77 -1.97
N GLU A 20 3.88 8.56 -2.72
CA GLU A 20 2.73 9.47 -2.75
C GLU A 20 2.02 9.53 -1.39
N THR A 21 1.87 8.38 -0.73
CA THR A 21 1.29 8.32 0.61
C THR A 21 2.13 9.11 1.63
N ILE A 22 3.46 8.98 1.58
CA ILE A 22 4.36 9.77 2.43
C ILE A 22 4.18 11.26 2.13
N TRP A 23 4.17 11.65 0.85
CA TRP A 23 3.94 13.04 0.46
C TRP A 23 2.60 13.58 0.99
N PHE A 24 1.54 12.78 0.91
CA PHE A 24 0.25 13.12 1.49
C PHE A 24 0.37 13.36 2.99
N VAL A 25 1.02 12.46 3.74
CA VAL A 25 1.15 12.58 5.20
C VAL A 25 1.92 13.84 5.60
N VAL A 26 3.05 14.13 4.94
CA VAL A 26 3.89 15.28 5.31
C VAL A 26 3.34 16.63 4.83
N SER A 27 2.43 16.63 3.85
CA SER A 27 1.82 17.85 3.30
C SER A 27 0.57 18.31 4.07
N ARG A 28 0.20 17.64 5.17
CA ARG A 28 -0.98 18.02 5.95
C ARG A 28 -0.78 19.41 6.60
N PRO A 29 -1.86 20.22 6.74
CA PRO A 29 -1.79 21.47 7.51
C PRO A 29 -1.28 21.22 8.93
N ALA A 30 -0.64 22.23 9.55
CA ALA A 30 0.03 22.09 10.85
C ALA A 30 -0.87 21.61 12.02
N HIS A 31 -2.19 21.74 11.90
CA HIS A 31 -3.15 21.28 12.92
C HIS A 31 -3.64 19.84 12.69
N VAL A 32 -3.19 19.17 11.63
CA VAL A 32 -3.59 17.82 11.28
C VAL A 32 -2.43 16.87 11.59
N ASN A 33 -2.72 15.84 12.39
CA ASN A 33 -1.77 14.80 12.72
C ASN A 33 -2.32 13.43 12.33
N ILE A 34 -1.53 12.66 11.59
CA ILE A 34 -1.84 11.27 11.24
C ILE A 34 -1.01 10.38 12.17
N ASN A 35 -1.67 9.75 13.15
CA ASN A 35 -0.98 8.91 14.15
C ASN A 35 -0.53 7.56 13.56
N ASP A 36 -1.37 6.97 12.71
CA ASP A 36 -1.13 5.68 12.08
C ASP A 36 -1.85 5.65 10.72
N LEU A 37 -1.25 4.97 9.75
CA LEU A 37 -1.81 4.75 8.42
C LEU A 37 -1.40 3.36 7.93
N THR A 38 -2.40 2.50 7.73
CA THR A 38 -2.24 1.20 7.09
C THR A 38 -2.78 1.27 5.65
N ILE A 39 -1.97 0.88 4.68
CA ILE A 39 -2.33 0.82 3.26
C ILE A 39 -2.07 -0.58 2.70
N MET A 40 -3.00 -1.07 1.87
CA MET A 40 -2.94 -2.38 1.23
C MET A 40 -3.45 -2.26 -0.22
N PRO A 41 -2.98 -3.10 -1.15
CA PRO A 41 -3.59 -3.16 -2.48
C PRO A 41 -5.03 -3.66 -2.37
N THR A 42 -5.93 -3.24 -3.26
CA THR A 42 -7.34 -3.67 -3.23
C THR A 42 -7.51 -5.19 -3.28
N ALA A 43 -6.55 -5.89 -3.89
CA ALA A 43 -6.50 -7.34 -3.93
C ALA A 43 -6.17 -7.99 -2.58
N GLN A 44 -5.82 -7.23 -1.55
CA GLN A 44 -5.47 -7.74 -0.22
C GLN A 44 -6.44 -7.19 0.84
N ALA A 45 -7.22 -8.07 1.45
CA ALA A 45 -8.17 -7.67 2.50
C ALA A 45 -7.54 -7.64 3.89
N ASN A 46 -6.52 -8.48 4.14
CA ASN A 46 -5.75 -8.53 5.37
C ASN A 46 -4.41 -9.26 5.13
N ALA A 47 -3.67 -9.58 6.19
CA ALA A 47 -2.36 -10.23 6.10
C ALA A 47 -2.35 -11.58 5.36
N VAL A 48 -3.47 -12.30 5.30
CA VAL A 48 -3.54 -13.67 4.76
C VAL A 48 -4.52 -13.81 3.58
N ASN A 49 -5.46 -12.88 3.42
CA ASN A 49 -6.51 -12.96 2.39
C ASN A 49 -6.16 -12.11 1.18
N PHE A 50 -5.87 -12.78 0.05
CA PHE A 50 -5.57 -12.16 -1.23
C PHE A 50 -6.54 -12.65 -2.32
N ALA A 51 -7.16 -11.73 -3.05
CA ALA A 51 -7.89 -12.01 -4.28
C ALA A 51 -6.90 -12.08 -5.44
N ARG A 52 -6.70 -13.27 -5.99
CA ARG A 52 -5.87 -13.52 -7.17
C ARG A 52 -6.75 -14.02 -8.32
N LYS A 53 -6.53 -13.53 -9.53
CA LYS A 53 -7.18 -14.01 -10.77
C LYS A 53 -6.52 -15.27 -11.30
#